data_AF-A0A7K2QJC5-F1
#
_entry.id   AF-A0A7K2QJC5-F1
#
_cell.length_a   1.000
_cell.length_b   1.000
_cell.length_c   1.000
_cell.angle_alpha   90.00
_cell.angle_beta   90.00
_cell.angle_gamma   90.00
#
_symmetry.space_group_name_H-M   'P 1'
#
loop_
_entity.id
_entity.type
_entity.pdbx_description
1 polymer ?
#
loop_
_entity_poly.entity_id
_entity_poly.type
_entity_poly.pdbx_seq_one_letter_code
_entity_poly.pdbx_strand_id
1 'polypeptide(L)'
;ESGHARIAALPPLMADDLAASLAFAPQERRVVETARVVVRPPRTWGDLIRRRVRAATSSAELERFQASQAPGSAQGAHAPSARTGTDDLRALLRAQPSLLPGVVVFVAAALAARRRARKAIRSGDFSTWLRDESSRQG
;
A
#
# COMPACT_ATOMS: atom_id res chain seq x y z
N GLU A 1 15.57 -21.28 -10.72
CA GLU A 1 15.59 -21.51 -9.25
C GLU A 1 16.01 -20.29 -8.43
N SER A 2 17.03 -19.51 -8.83
CA SER A 2 17.52 -18.36 -8.04
C SER A 2 16.45 -17.30 -7.69
N GLY A 3 15.54 -16.97 -8.61
CA GLY A 3 14.43 -16.04 -8.33
C GLY A 3 13.42 -16.60 -7.32
N HIS A 4 13.11 -17.89 -7.40
CA HIS A 4 12.23 -18.55 -6.44
C HIS A 4 12.87 -18.57 -5.04
N ALA A 5 14.17 -18.87 -4.94
CA ALA A 5 14.89 -18.86 -3.67
C ALA A 5 14.87 -17.47 -2.99
N ARG A 6 14.96 -16.38 -3.76
CA ARG A 6 14.83 -15.01 -3.23
C ARG A 6 13.44 -14.75 -2.63
N ILE A 7 12.38 -15.19 -3.31
CA ILE A 7 11.01 -15.04 -2.81
C ILE A 7 10.79 -15.92 -1.58
N ALA A 8 11.25 -17.17 -1.61
CA ALA A 8 11.13 -18.12 -0.49
C ALA A 8 11.89 -17.68 0.76
N ALA A 9 12.94 -16.87 0.62
CA ALA A 9 13.70 -16.30 1.72
C ALA A 9 13.06 -15.04 2.34
N LEU A 10 11.96 -14.52 1.78
CA LEU A 10 11.27 -13.36 2.34
C LEU A 10 10.60 -13.72 3.66
N PRO A 11 10.65 -12.83 4.67
CA PRO A 11 9.90 -13.02 5.90
C PRO A 11 8.39 -12.95 5.63
N PRO A 12 7.56 -13.49 6.54
CA PRO A 12 6.11 -13.38 6.44
C PRO A 12 5.70 -11.92 6.69
N LEU A 13 5.47 -11.17 5.61
CA LEU A 13 5.01 -9.78 5.65
C LEU A 13 3.60 -9.68 5.09
N MET A 14 2.80 -8.75 5.61
CA MET A 14 1.46 -8.50 5.08
C MET A 14 1.48 -7.91 3.66
N ALA A 15 2.56 -7.24 3.27
CA ALA A 15 2.82 -6.74 1.91
C ALA A 15 3.75 -7.71 1.14
N ASP A 16 3.32 -8.96 0.99
CA ASP A 16 4.05 -10.01 0.29
C ASP A 16 4.31 -9.66 -1.19
N ASP A 17 3.30 -9.09 -1.87
CA ASP A 17 3.37 -8.67 -3.27
C ASP A 17 4.41 -7.56 -3.51
N LEU A 18 4.46 -6.56 -2.64
CA LEU A 18 5.42 -5.47 -2.69
C LEU A 18 6.81 -5.96 -2.28
N ALA A 19 6.92 -6.80 -1.24
CA ALA A 19 8.20 -7.39 -0.84
C ALA A 19 8.81 -8.24 -1.97
N ALA A 20 8.00 -9.09 -2.62
CA ALA A 20 8.40 -9.85 -3.79
C ALA A 20 8.83 -8.93 -4.93
N SER A 21 8.08 -7.84 -5.19
CA SER A 21 8.43 -6.87 -6.23
C SER A 21 9.75 -6.14 -5.97
N LEU A 22 10.07 -5.84 -4.71
CA LEU A 22 11.30 -5.16 -4.30
C LEU A 22 12.51 -6.10 -4.19
N ALA A 23 12.31 -7.42 -4.16
CA ALA A 23 13.39 -8.41 -4.19
C ALA A 23 14.12 -8.51 -5.55
N PHE A 24 13.63 -7.80 -6.57
CA PHE A 24 14.16 -7.79 -7.93
C PHE A 24 14.42 -6.35 -8.41
N ALA A 25 15.58 -6.14 -9.04
CA ALA A 25 15.90 -4.87 -9.69
C ALA A 25 14.87 -4.54 -10.79
N PRO A 26 14.69 -3.26 -11.17
CA PRO A 26 13.78 -2.88 -12.25
C PRO A 26 14.01 -3.65 -13.55
N GLN A 27 15.27 -3.98 -13.89
CA GLN A 27 15.66 -4.71 -15.10
C GLN A 27 15.36 -6.22 -15.02
N GLU A 28 15.18 -6.76 -13.82
CA GLU A 28 14.77 -8.15 -13.60
C GLU A 28 13.25 -8.34 -13.67
N ARG A 29 12.48 -7.25 -13.76
CA ARG A 29 11.01 -7.26 -13.79
C ARG A 29 10.49 -6.92 -15.18
N ARG A 30 9.43 -7.61 -15.61
CA ARG A 30 8.74 -7.36 -16.87
C ARG A 30 7.24 -7.24 -16.65
N VAL A 31 6.62 -6.24 -17.25
CA VAL A 31 5.16 -6.15 -17.35
C VAL A 31 4.68 -7.14 -18.42
N VAL A 32 3.80 -8.06 -18.04
CA VAL A 32 3.23 -9.07 -18.95
C VAL A 32 1.91 -8.54 -19.49
N GLU A 33 1.93 -7.98 -20.70
CA GLU A 33 0.78 -7.32 -21.32
C GLU A 33 -0.40 -8.24 -21.65
N THR A 34 -0.20 -9.56 -21.63
CA THR A 34 -1.26 -10.55 -21.83
C THR A 34 -1.92 -11.01 -20.53
N ALA A 35 -1.29 -10.76 -19.38
CA ALA A 35 -1.86 -11.09 -18.08
C ALA A 35 -2.99 -10.13 -17.72
N ARG A 36 -4.05 -10.63 -17.09
CA ARG A 36 -5.19 -9.84 -16.62
C ARG A 36 -5.47 -10.17 -15.17
N VAL A 37 -5.72 -9.13 -14.37
CA VAL A 37 -6.19 -9.24 -12.98
C VAL A 37 -7.43 -8.40 -12.83
N VAL A 38 -8.50 -9.00 -12.29
CA VAL A 38 -9.75 -8.28 -12.00
C VAL A 38 -9.80 -7.94 -10.53
N VAL A 39 -9.83 -6.65 -10.21
CA VAL A 39 -9.99 -6.15 -8.83
C VAL A 39 -11.40 -5.60 -8.67
N ARG A 40 -12.20 -6.26 -7.83
CA ARG A 40 -13.53 -5.74 -7.44
C ARG A 40 -13.36 -4.69 -6.33
N PRO A 41 -13.94 -3.49 -6.48
CA PRO A 41 -13.88 -2.50 -5.42
C PRO A 41 -14.75 -2.91 -4.22
N PRO A 42 -14.40 -2.46 -3.00
CA PRO A 42 -15.28 -2.59 -1.85
C PRO A 42 -16.65 -1.94 -2.13
N ARG A 43 -17.73 -2.60 -1.72
CA ARG A 43 -19.11 -2.10 -1.90
C ARG A 43 -19.59 -1.22 -0.75
N THR A 44 -18.85 -1.19 0.35
CA THR A 44 -19.18 -0.38 1.53
C THR A 44 -18.04 0.56 1.92
N TRP A 45 -18.40 1.67 2.57
CA TRP A 45 -17.41 2.56 3.18
C TRP A 45 -16.56 1.83 4.24
N GLY A 46 -17.18 0.96 5.05
CA GLY A 46 -16.47 0.19 6.07
C GLY A 46 -15.36 -0.69 5.47
N ASP A 47 -15.67 -1.39 4.37
CA ASP A 47 -14.71 -2.22 3.66
C ASP A 47 -13.64 -1.41 2.92
N LEU A 48 -14.01 -0.26 2.37
CA LEU A 48 -13.04 0.68 1.81
C LEU A 48 -12.01 1.11 2.86
N ILE A 49 -12.48 1.46 4.06
CA ILE A 49 -11.58 1.85 5.15
C ILE A 49 -10.75 0.66 5.63
N ARG A 50 -11.32 -0.54 5.81
CA ARG A 50 -10.57 -1.76 6.17
C ARG A 50 -9.41 -2.02 5.19
N ARG A 51 -9.69 -2.00 3.89
CA ARG A 51 -8.68 -2.19 2.83
C ARG A 51 -7.59 -1.11 2.87
N ARG A 52 -7.96 0.16 3.09
CA ARG A 52 -6.99 1.26 3.18
C ARG A 52 -6.13 1.17 4.45
N VAL A 53 -6.69 0.73 5.57
CA VAL A 53 -5.93 0.49 6.81
C VAL A 53 -4.90 -0.60 6.57
N ARG A 54 -5.29 -1.72 5.96
CA ARG A 54 -4.37 -2.81 5.60
C ARG A 54 -3.22 -2.33 4.72
N ALA A 55 -3.51 -1.58 3.66
CA ALA A 55 -2.47 -1.05 2.77
C ALA A 55 -1.48 -0.15 3.52
N ALA A 56 -1.97 0.72 4.42
CA ALA A 56 -1.11 1.59 5.22
C ALA A 56 -0.30 0.82 6.27
N THR A 57 -0.89 -0.16 6.94
CA THR A 57 -0.20 -0.99 7.95
C THR A 57 0.88 -1.86 7.32
N SER A 58 0.59 -2.50 6.19
CA SER A 58 1.55 -3.37 5.47
C SER A 58 2.72 -2.58 4.87
N SER A 59 2.46 -1.40 4.31
CA SER A 59 3.53 -0.50 3.84
C SER A 59 4.46 -0.10 4.99
N ALA A 60 3.89 0.24 6.16
CA ALA A 60 4.68 0.61 7.34
C ALA A 60 5.47 -0.57 7.95
N GLU A 61 4.92 -1.79 7.89
CA GLU A 61 5.63 -3.02 8.27
C GLU A 61 6.87 -3.23 7.40
N LEU A 62 6.71 -3.12 6.08
CA LEU A 62 7.80 -3.27 5.13
C LEU A 62 8.86 -2.17 5.30
N GLU A 63 8.46 -0.90 5.47
CA GLU A 63 9.37 0.21 5.74
C GLU A 63 10.20 -0.05 7.01
N ARG A 64 9.58 -0.58 8.08
CA ARG A 64 10.28 -0.95 9.32
C ARG A 64 11.25 -2.11 9.12
N PHE A 65 10.82 -3.15 8.40
CA PHE A 65 11.67 -4.29 8.08
C PHE A 65 12.90 -3.88 7.26
N GLN A 66 12.73 -3.03 6.25
CA GLN A 66 13.84 -2.52 5.46
C GLN A 66 14.81 -1.70 6.32
N ALA A 67 14.29 -0.85 7.20
CA ALA A 67 15.11 -0.07 8.13
C ALA A 67 15.90 -0.94 9.11
N SER A 68 15.34 -2.08 9.56
CA SER A 68 16.06 -3.00 10.45
C SER A 68 17.14 -3.82 9.76
N GLN A 69 16.96 -4.14 8.47
CA GLN A 69 17.93 -4.92 7.69
C GLN A 69 19.17 -4.12 7.28
N ALA A 70 19.07 -2.79 7.25
CA ALA A 70 20.13 -1.94 6.70
C ALA A 70 20.32 -0.63 7.52
N PRO A 71 20.73 -0.72 8.79
CA PRO A 71 20.99 0.47 9.60
C PRO A 71 22.20 1.23 9.06
N GLY A 72 21.96 2.28 8.28
CA GLY A 72 22.98 3.19 7.76
C GLY A 72 23.22 3.16 6.25
N SER A 73 22.65 2.23 5.49
CA SER A 73 22.74 2.25 4.03
C SER A 73 21.60 3.08 3.43
N ALA A 74 21.88 4.34 3.14
CA ALA A 74 20.99 5.21 2.36
C ALA A 74 20.73 4.69 0.92
N GLN A 75 21.39 3.61 0.50
CA GLN A 75 21.22 3.00 -0.83
C GLN A 75 19.96 2.12 -0.98
N GLY A 76 19.24 1.81 0.11
CA GLY A 76 17.98 1.04 0.08
C GLY A 76 16.70 1.88 0.01
N ALA A 77 16.81 3.21 -0.04
CA ALA A 77 15.67 4.13 -0.22
C ALA A 77 15.15 4.06 -1.68
N HIS A 78 14.62 2.90 -2.06
CA HIS A 78 14.12 2.60 -3.38
C HIS A 78 12.88 3.43 -3.69
N ALA A 79 13.06 4.35 -4.63
CA ALA A 79 12.06 5.20 -5.28
C ALA A 79 11.28 6.12 -4.34
N PRO A 80 11.02 7.39 -4.74
CA PRO A 80 10.00 8.16 -4.07
C PRO A 80 8.70 7.34 -4.13
N SER A 81 8.23 6.86 -2.98
CA SER A 81 6.87 6.38 -2.85
C SER A 81 6.01 7.52 -3.40
N ALA A 82 5.31 7.28 -4.52
CA ALA A 82 4.45 8.27 -5.14
C ALA A 82 3.28 8.53 -4.19
N ARG A 83 3.51 9.42 -3.22
CA ARG A 83 2.57 9.77 -2.16
C ARG A 83 1.88 11.03 -2.59
N THR A 84 0.56 10.99 -2.68
CA THR A 84 -0.24 12.20 -2.88
C THR A 84 0.00 13.16 -1.70
N GLY A 85 0.62 14.30 -2.01
CA GLY A 85 0.90 15.40 -1.11
C GLY A 85 -0.25 16.42 -1.08
N THR A 86 -0.14 17.39 -0.17
CA THR A 86 -1.07 18.53 -0.12
C THR A 86 -0.98 19.40 -1.37
N ASP A 87 0.21 19.50 -1.97
CA ASP A 87 0.43 20.33 -3.15
C ASP A 87 -0.20 19.72 -4.40
N ASP A 88 -0.23 18.38 -4.51
CA ASP A 88 -0.97 17.68 -5.56
C ASP A 88 -2.47 17.99 -5.48
N LEU A 89 -3.04 17.95 -4.27
CA LEU A 89 -4.46 18.25 -4.06
C LEU A 89 -4.78 19.73 -4.35
N ARG A 90 -3.89 20.64 -3.96
CA ARG A 90 -4.02 22.08 -4.28
C ARG A 90 -3.91 22.33 -5.77
N ALA A 91 -2.97 21.67 -6.46
CA ALA A 91 -2.84 21.77 -7.91
C ALA A 91 -4.09 21.23 -8.61
N LEU A 92 -4.61 20.09 -8.17
CA LEU A 92 -5.84 19.49 -8.70
C LEU A 92 -7.05 20.42 -8.55
N LEU A 93 -7.26 20.99 -7.36
CA LEU A 93 -8.41 21.87 -7.12
C LEU A 93 -8.29 23.22 -7.81
N ARG A 94 -7.07 23.74 -8.02
CA ARG A 94 -6.86 24.93 -8.85
C ARG A 94 -7.20 24.66 -10.31
N ALA A 95 -6.85 23.48 -10.83
CA ALA A 95 -7.15 23.11 -12.21
C ALA A 95 -8.62 22.71 -12.41
N GLN A 96 -9.25 22.06 -11.42
CA GLN A 96 -10.59 21.49 -11.50
C GLN A 96 -11.38 21.69 -10.19
N PRO A 97 -11.92 22.90 -9.93
CA PRO A 97 -12.62 23.20 -8.68
C PRO A 97 -13.87 22.34 -8.40
N SER A 98 -14.52 21.84 -9.46
CA SER A 98 -15.69 20.95 -9.35
C SER A 98 -15.38 19.62 -8.65
N LEU A 99 -14.10 19.23 -8.53
CA LEU A 99 -13.67 18.04 -7.80
C LEU A 99 -13.66 18.20 -6.28
N LEU A 100 -13.95 19.40 -5.74
CA LEU A 100 -13.90 19.66 -4.30
C LEU A 100 -14.67 18.62 -3.46
N PRO A 101 -15.93 18.23 -3.79
CA PRO A 101 -16.62 17.20 -3.02
C PRO A 101 -15.89 15.85 -3.03
N GLY A 102 -15.33 15.45 -4.18
CA GLY A 102 -14.55 14.22 -4.32
C GLY A 102 -13.25 14.25 -3.52
N VAL A 103 -12.54 15.39 -3.51
CA VAL A 103 -11.34 15.59 -2.71
C VAL A 103 -11.66 15.54 -1.21
N VAL A 104 -12.79 16.10 -0.77
CA VAL A 104 -13.24 16.00 0.63
C VAL A 104 -13.44 14.53 1.02
N VAL A 105 -14.14 13.74 0.21
CA VAL A 105 -14.34 12.30 0.46
C VAL A 105 -13.01 11.55 0.49
N PHE A 106 -12.11 11.84 -0.46
CA PHE A 106 -10.77 11.24 -0.52
C PHE A 106 -9.95 11.53 0.74
N VAL A 107 -9.90 12.80 1.18
CA VAL A 107 -9.17 13.22 2.37
C VAL A 107 -9.77 12.58 3.62
N ALA A 108 -11.11 12.54 3.74
CA ALA A 108 -11.78 11.88 4.85
C ALA A 108 -11.41 10.39 4.95
N ALA A 109 -11.44 9.67 3.81
CA ALA A 109 -11.03 8.26 3.76
C ALA A 109 -9.56 8.08 4.15
N ALA A 110 -8.67 8.93 3.62
CA ALA A 110 -7.25 8.88 3.91
C ALA A 110 -6.93 9.14 5.38
N LEU A 111 -7.57 10.15 5.99
CA LEU A 111 -7.39 10.46 7.42
C LEU A 111 -7.94 9.36 8.32
N ALA A 112 -9.13 8.84 8.02
CA ALA A 112 -9.73 7.73 8.77
C ALA A 112 -8.83 6.48 8.73
N ALA A 113 -8.32 6.11 7.54
CA ALA A 113 -7.41 5.00 7.37
C ALA A 113 -6.08 5.22 8.11
N ARG A 114 -5.46 6.40 7.98
CA ARG A 114 -4.21 6.73 8.68
C ARG A 114 -4.36 6.64 10.20
N ARG A 115 -5.45 7.16 10.78
CA ARG A 115 -5.70 7.09 12.22
C ARG A 115 -5.83 5.65 12.72
N ARG A 116 -6.57 4.81 11.99
CA ARG A 116 -6.76 3.39 12.34
C ARG A 116 -5.49 2.56 12.14
N ALA A 117 -4.75 2.80 11.05
CA ALA A 117 -3.45 2.16 10.81
C ALA A 117 -2.44 2.50 11.91
N ARG A 118 -2.33 3.77 12.32
CA ARG A 118 -1.49 4.17 13.46
C ARG A 118 -1.84 3.44 14.75
N LYS A 119 -3.10 3.06 14.97
CA LYS A 119 -3.48 2.25 16.14
C LYS A 119 -2.87 0.84 16.02
N ALA A 120 -3.13 0.15 14.91
CA ALA A 120 -2.61 -1.20 14.66
C ALA A 120 -1.07 -1.24 14.70
N ILE A 121 -0.41 -0.30 14.01
CA ILE A 121 1.04 -0.15 13.96
C ILE A 121 1.66 0.07 15.36
N ARG A 122 0.98 0.83 16.23
CA ARG A 122 1.43 1.07 17.62
C ARG A 122 1.20 -0.14 18.52
N SER A 123 0.16 -0.93 18.28
CA SER A 123 -0.08 -2.17 19.01
C SER A 123 0.70 -3.37 18.46
N GLY A 124 1.51 -3.19 17.42
CA GLY A 124 2.24 -4.27 16.76
C GLY A 124 1.33 -5.25 16.01
N ASP A 125 0.10 -4.85 15.68
CA ASP A 125 -0.85 -5.69 14.96
C ASP A 125 -0.58 -5.63 13.45
N PHE A 126 0.20 -6.60 12.99
CA PHE A 126 0.48 -6.86 11.58
C PHE A 126 -0.17 -8.17 11.08
N SER A 127 -0.88 -8.88 11.95
CA SER A 127 -1.52 -10.16 11.63
C SER A 127 -2.97 -10.01 11.19
N THR A 128 -3.65 -8.93 11.58
CA THR A 128 -5.05 -8.72 11.24
C THR A 128 -5.21 -8.31 9.77
N TRP A 129 -5.66 -9.26 8.95
CA TRP A 129 -5.79 -9.10 7.50
C TRP A 129 -6.87 -8.10 7.02
N LEU A 130 -7.74 -7.60 7.92
CA LEU A 130 -8.80 -6.60 7.64
C LEU A 130 -9.47 -6.79 6.26
N ARG A 131 -9.95 -8.00 6.01
CA ARG A 131 -10.41 -8.45 4.70
C ARG A 131 -11.67 -7.69 4.27
N ASP A 132 -11.72 -7.35 2.99
CA ASP A 132 -12.95 -6.88 2.33
C ASP A 132 -13.77 -8.12 1.91
N GLU A 133 -14.90 -8.31 2.59
CA GLU A 133 -15.87 -9.36 2.26
C GLU A 133 -16.93 -8.86 1.27
N SER A 134 -17.17 -7.55 1.24
CA SER A 134 -18.23 -6.96 0.43
C SER A 134 -18.00 -7.14 -1.07
N SER A 135 -16.77 -7.31 -1.53
CA SER A 135 -16.44 -7.54 -2.95
C SER A 135 -16.48 -9.01 -3.36
N ARG A 136 -16.67 -9.94 -2.40
CA ARG A 136 -16.60 -11.40 -2.59
C ARG A 136 -17.96 -12.09 -2.53
N GLN A 137 -18.94 -11.45 -1.91
CA GLN A 137 -20.32 -11.93 -1.87
C GLN A 137 -21.01 -11.53 -3.17
N GLY A 138 -21.43 -12.47 -4.00
CA GLY A 138 -22.03 -12.21 -5.31
C GLY A 138 -23.02 -13.30 -5.62
#